data_AF-A0A3D0W0Z9-F1
#
_entry.id   AF-A0A3D0W0Z9-F1
#
_cell.length_a   1.000
_cell.length_b   1.000
_cell.length_c   1.000
_cell.angle_alpha   90.00
_cell.angle_beta   90.00
_cell.angle_gamma   90.00
#
_symmetry.space_group_name_H-M   'P 1'
#
loop_
_entity.id
_entity.type
_entity.pdbx_description
1 polymer ?
#
loop_
_entity_poly.entity_id
_entity_poly.type
_entity_poly.pdbx_seq_one_letter_code
_entity_poly.pdbx_strand_id
1 'polypeptide(L)'
;MMIHQSKSYLKSHSPGKILIITLYFLIVWNGGEQMKYSKKFTLILLLLITSIFLLSCKEDSAPTFNGVHDVSFPIYDSFDPLAGVTATDPEDGDLTDRILVTSNNVETTTIGSYTVAYSVTDSSGQTITATRLVTMTALDSSEYPLAQYESGIDLSKLQAEDKAVFYAAAERYLLDNVYGGVPLYTRATRVMYASRVQLFSPEYNSVLGFGDSFSQLTEDDSQVLMDIDTYGNANEYTWRSSYNADPVTLNPWEVEDSTTTQFTDMYSGGLYDFYFDDTKTGYDILPSLAKSEPIPATTTIIDGEIYSKIWRIELRDDLQWKFHPNTDVSGLPSGYEDLDATDYLWTWRQALEQAWFRSRTGGGDFISQGIKNAFEFINGTATWNQVGLRLAAGTTNTIELEYEDEKSAFEVMYAFTGSVLAPINQELFEDLGDDYGQDPTSIACSGTYYLDSWTYGDLLTYKKNDLHPDQDMYQYTGYQYRFINGIDEIFAEFEAGRLENSTIPNARVLEFVSDPRTVAIPSSSIVRLNFNMFGTEENRDAYIETHPDSNLDETWIPEPILSYLPFRQALYYGIDRYYAAVELAKTYLPAHTILTSAFF
;
A
#
# COMPACT_ATOMS: atom_id res chain seq x y z
N MET A 1 9.36 32.94 67.30
CA MET A 1 9.61 33.84 66.14
C MET A 1 11.10 33.88 65.79
N MET A 2 11.79 32.72 65.75
CA MET A 2 13.25 32.60 65.49
C MET A 2 13.60 31.35 64.65
N ILE A 3 12.64 30.77 63.91
CA ILE A 3 12.91 29.63 62.98
C ILE A 3 12.54 30.01 61.52
N HIS A 4 12.02 31.22 61.29
CA HIS A 4 11.58 31.67 59.95
C HIS A 4 12.49 32.71 59.27
N GLN A 5 13.54 33.20 59.92
CA GLN A 5 14.50 34.12 59.29
C GLN A 5 15.87 33.51 58.95
N SER A 6 16.14 32.25 59.30
CA SER A 6 17.38 31.57 58.90
C SER A 6 17.33 30.96 57.50
N LYS A 7 16.14 30.64 56.97
CA LYS A 7 15.98 30.00 55.64
C LYS A 7 16.11 30.97 54.45
N SER A 8 15.85 32.27 54.60
CA SER A 8 15.98 33.21 53.48
C SER A 8 17.40 33.76 53.28
N TYR A 9 18.26 33.70 54.31
CA TYR A 9 19.64 34.19 54.23
C TYR A 9 20.62 33.15 53.62
N LEU A 10 20.25 31.86 53.66
CA LEU A 10 21.05 30.75 53.12
C LEU A 10 20.90 30.53 51.61
N LYS A 11 19.96 31.21 50.94
CA LYS A 11 19.64 30.98 49.52
C LYS A 11 20.29 31.96 48.53
N SER A 12 21.00 33.00 49.00
CA SER A 12 21.49 34.08 48.13
C SER A 12 23.00 34.34 48.19
N HIS A 13 23.79 33.51 48.87
CA HIS A 13 25.23 33.73 49.04
C HIS A 13 26.02 32.45 48.76
N SER A 14 27.13 32.59 48.00
CA SER A 14 27.97 31.48 47.59
C SER A 14 28.57 30.72 48.79
N PRO A 15 28.87 29.40 48.66
CA PRO A 15 29.30 28.55 49.77
C PRO A 15 30.51 29.10 50.55
N GLY A 16 31.38 29.86 49.88
CA GLY A 16 32.58 30.45 50.49
C GLY A 16 32.30 31.53 51.54
N LYS A 17 31.24 32.33 51.40
CA LYS A 17 30.89 33.37 52.40
C LYS A 17 30.27 32.76 53.67
N ILE A 18 29.55 31.65 53.52
CA ILE A 18 28.94 30.91 54.63
C ILE A 18 30.03 30.24 55.48
N LEU A 19 31.09 29.72 54.86
CA LEU A 19 32.21 29.10 55.58
C LEU A 19 32.99 30.12 56.44
N ILE A 20 33.18 31.35 55.94
CA ILE A 20 33.87 32.44 56.66
C ILE A 20 33.09 32.86 57.90
N ILE A 21 31.77 33.04 57.80
CA ILE A 21 30.93 33.42 58.93
C ILE A 21 30.83 32.26 59.94
N THR A 22 30.75 31.02 59.46
CA THR A 22 30.67 29.83 60.33
C THR A 22 31.99 29.56 61.07
N LEU A 23 33.15 29.74 60.43
CA LEU A 23 34.45 29.69 61.10
C LEU A 23 34.67 30.88 62.05
N TYR A 24 34.21 32.08 61.69
CA TYR A 24 34.28 33.24 62.58
C TYR A 24 33.43 33.03 63.84
N PHE A 25 32.23 32.42 63.71
CA PHE A 25 31.40 32.04 64.85
C PHE A 25 31.99 30.88 65.66
N LEU A 26 32.63 29.89 65.04
CA LEU A 26 33.35 28.81 65.75
C LEU A 26 34.60 29.29 66.50
N ILE A 27 35.23 30.37 66.03
CA ILE A 27 36.39 31.01 66.68
C ILE A 27 35.95 31.95 67.83
N VAL A 28 34.75 32.54 67.73
CA VAL A 28 34.26 33.56 68.68
C VAL A 28 33.28 33.00 69.73
N TRP A 29 32.58 31.89 69.45
CA TRP A 29 31.67 31.26 70.40
C TRP A 29 32.06 29.81 70.67
N ASN A 30 32.88 29.64 71.71
CA ASN A 30 32.85 28.41 72.51
C ASN A 30 32.68 28.83 73.96
N GLY A 31 31.64 28.31 74.60
CA GLY A 31 31.21 28.72 75.93
C GLY A 31 32.34 28.59 76.94
N GLY A 32 32.83 29.73 77.43
CA GLY A 32 33.51 29.84 78.70
C GLY A 32 34.90 29.22 78.81
N GLU A 33 35.82 29.39 77.84
CA GLU A 33 37.27 29.37 78.08
C GLU A 33 38.05 29.87 76.85
N GLN A 34 38.98 30.82 77.04
CA GLN A 34 39.72 31.48 75.96
C GLN A 34 40.91 30.61 75.48
N MET A 35 40.76 29.87 74.38
CA MET A 35 41.92 29.28 73.67
C MET A 35 42.67 30.35 72.87
N LYS A 36 43.89 30.70 73.29
CA LYS A 36 44.80 31.60 72.57
C LYS A 36 45.57 30.85 71.48
N TYR A 37 45.14 30.95 70.23
CA TYR A 37 46.00 30.60 69.09
C TYR A 37 47.08 31.68 68.88
N SER A 38 48.30 31.28 68.55
CA SER A 38 49.39 32.23 68.29
C SER A 38 49.11 33.03 67.02
N LYS A 39 49.42 34.34 67.01
CA LYS A 39 49.25 35.23 65.86
C LYS A 39 49.90 34.69 64.57
N LYS A 40 50.94 33.84 64.68
CA LYS A 40 51.59 33.20 63.53
C LYS A 40 50.72 32.10 62.91
N PHE A 41 49.94 31.36 63.70
CA PHE A 41 49.05 30.31 63.20
C PHE A 41 47.85 30.91 62.47
N THR A 42 47.28 32.00 63.00
CA THR A 42 46.19 32.74 62.35
C THR A 42 46.64 33.38 61.05
N LEU A 43 47.87 33.92 60.99
CA LEU A 43 48.42 34.52 59.78
C LEU A 43 48.73 33.48 58.69
N ILE A 44 49.26 32.31 59.06
CA ILE A 44 49.52 31.20 58.13
C ILE A 44 48.20 30.64 57.58
N LEU A 45 47.18 30.44 58.43
CA LEU A 45 45.87 29.97 57.98
C LEU A 45 45.18 31.02 57.08
N LEU A 46 45.30 32.31 57.39
CA LEU A 46 44.80 33.40 56.54
C LEU A 46 45.55 33.46 55.20
N LEU A 47 46.87 33.27 55.20
CA LEU A 47 47.72 33.19 53.99
C LEU A 47 47.42 31.95 53.15
N LEU A 48 47.13 30.80 53.77
CA LEU A 48 46.75 29.57 53.07
C LEU A 48 45.34 29.70 52.46
N ILE A 49 44.39 30.28 53.19
CA ILE A 49 43.03 30.55 52.69
C ILE A 49 43.05 31.61 51.59
N THR A 50 43.88 32.65 51.69
CA THR A 50 44.03 33.65 50.61
C THR A 50 44.78 33.11 49.40
N SER A 51 45.76 32.20 49.55
CA SER A 51 46.42 31.55 48.40
C SER A 51 45.54 30.48 47.73
N ILE A 52 44.61 29.85 48.45
CA ILE A 52 43.57 28.98 47.86
C ILE A 52 42.49 29.81 47.14
N PHE A 53 42.18 31.03 47.61
CA PHE A 53 41.24 31.95 46.94
C PHE A 53 41.84 32.72 45.76
N LEU A 54 43.16 32.89 45.69
CA LEU A 54 43.85 33.58 44.59
C LEU A 54 44.13 32.70 43.36
N LEU A 55 43.79 31.40 43.41
CA LEU A 55 43.95 30.46 42.28
C LEU A 55 42.62 30.06 41.59
N SER A 56 41.50 30.70 41.92
CA SER A 56 40.23 30.40 41.25
C SER A 56 39.38 31.65 41.07
N CYS A 57 39.74 32.44 40.07
CA CYS A 57 38.80 33.27 39.32
C CYS A 57 39.47 33.64 37.99
N LYS A 58 39.58 32.66 37.08
CA LYS A 58 39.69 32.96 35.66
C LYS A 58 38.25 33.30 35.24
N GLU A 59 37.99 34.51 34.74
CA GLU A 59 36.69 34.79 34.13
C GLU A 59 36.54 33.87 32.92
N ASP A 60 35.40 33.17 32.84
CA ASP A 60 35.06 32.23 31.78
C ASP A 60 34.42 33.00 30.62
N SER A 61 34.93 32.82 29.41
CA SER A 61 34.40 33.50 28.23
C SER A 61 33.10 32.82 27.78
N ALA A 62 32.21 33.55 27.11
CA ALA A 62 31.05 32.90 26.50
C ALA A 62 31.47 32.14 25.23
N PRO A 63 30.79 31.03 24.89
CA PRO A 63 31.07 30.27 23.67
C PRO A 63 30.79 31.08 22.41
N THR A 64 31.32 30.65 21.27
CA THR A 64 31.17 31.31 19.97
C THR A 64 30.77 30.32 18.88
N PHE A 65 29.85 30.70 17.99
CA PHE A 65 29.47 29.91 16.81
C PHE A 65 30.35 30.25 15.61
N ASN A 66 30.65 29.23 14.80
CA ASN A 66 31.22 29.36 13.45
C ASN A 66 30.33 28.58 12.46
N GLY A 67 30.33 28.95 11.19
CA GLY A 67 29.54 28.23 10.17
C GLY A 67 28.06 28.60 10.06
N VAL A 68 27.57 29.53 10.89
CA VAL A 68 26.16 29.98 10.87
C VAL A 68 26.01 31.16 9.91
N HIS A 69 26.13 30.90 8.62
CA HIS A 69 25.87 31.85 7.54
C HIS A 69 24.64 31.44 6.73
N ASP A 70 24.08 32.41 6.02
CA ASP A 70 22.93 32.19 5.14
C ASP A 70 23.31 31.28 3.97
N VAL A 71 22.38 30.42 3.59
CA VAL A 71 22.58 29.38 2.57
C VAL A 71 21.39 29.34 1.61
N SER A 72 21.65 28.92 0.37
CA SER A 72 20.64 28.80 -0.68
C SER A 72 20.72 27.41 -1.30
N PHE A 73 19.57 26.75 -1.44
CA PHE A 73 19.45 25.47 -2.13
C PHE A 73 18.30 25.52 -3.13
N PRO A 74 18.38 24.80 -4.26
CA PRO A 74 17.19 24.48 -5.05
C PRO A 74 16.16 23.70 -4.23
N ILE A 75 14.88 23.81 -4.58
CA ILE A 75 13.86 22.93 -4.03
C ILE A 75 14.19 21.45 -4.32
N TYR A 76 13.80 20.56 -3.42
CA TYR A 76 14.04 19.10 -3.38
C TYR A 76 15.44 18.65 -2.97
N ASP A 77 16.42 19.55 -2.86
CA ASP A 77 17.71 19.21 -2.28
C ASP A 77 17.59 18.85 -0.80
N SER A 78 18.38 17.86 -0.35
CA SER A 78 18.46 17.50 1.06
C SER A 78 19.15 18.60 1.87
N PHE A 79 18.56 19.00 3.00
CA PHE A 79 19.10 20.03 3.89
C PHE A 79 19.44 19.48 5.28
N ASP A 80 20.72 19.53 5.65
CA ASP A 80 21.18 19.24 7.01
C ASP A 80 21.37 20.54 7.82
N PRO A 81 20.61 20.76 8.92
CA PRO A 81 20.71 21.96 9.74
C PRO A 81 22.08 22.11 10.43
N LEU A 82 22.84 21.04 10.68
CA LEU A 82 24.14 21.12 11.36
C LEU A 82 25.34 21.10 10.40
N ALA A 83 25.12 20.88 9.11
CA ALA A 83 26.19 20.90 8.11
C ALA A 83 26.99 22.21 8.18
N GLY A 84 28.29 22.06 8.49
CA GLY A 84 29.25 23.16 8.59
C GLY A 84 29.17 24.02 9.85
N VAL A 85 28.21 23.79 10.75
CA VAL A 85 28.02 24.57 11.98
C VAL A 85 28.88 24.01 13.12
N THR A 86 29.71 24.86 13.74
CA THR A 86 30.61 24.48 14.85
C THR A 86 30.54 25.51 15.97
N ALA A 87 30.96 25.13 17.17
CA ALA A 87 30.99 26.02 18.33
C ALA A 87 32.27 25.82 19.13
N THR A 88 32.89 26.91 19.56
CA THR A 88 34.15 26.88 20.32
C THR A 88 34.11 27.83 21.49
N ASP A 89 34.73 27.41 22.58
CA ASP A 89 34.93 28.19 23.79
C ASP A 89 36.43 28.23 24.17
N PRO A 90 36.99 29.38 24.59
CA PRO A 90 38.41 29.49 24.94
C PRO A 90 38.85 28.64 26.14
N GLU A 91 37.93 28.32 27.06
CA GLU A 91 38.18 27.57 28.29
C GLU A 91 37.78 26.09 28.15
N ASP A 92 36.64 25.81 27.51
CA ASP A 92 36.09 24.46 27.34
C ASP A 92 36.49 23.77 26.02
N GLY A 93 37.05 24.51 25.06
CA GLY A 93 37.49 23.96 23.78
C GLY A 93 36.36 23.80 22.76
N ASP A 94 36.33 22.68 22.03
CA ASP A 94 35.32 22.41 21.01
C ASP A 94 33.99 21.97 21.65
N LEU A 95 32.94 22.71 21.35
CA LEU A 95 31.58 22.51 21.83
C LEU A 95 30.62 22.11 20.70
N THR A 96 31.12 21.74 19.53
CA THR A 96 30.31 21.43 18.34
C THR A 96 29.25 20.36 18.61
N ASP A 97 29.60 19.30 19.33
CA ASP A 97 28.66 18.22 19.71
C ASP A 97 27.59 18.67 20.73
N ARG A 98 27.72 19.87 21.30
CA ARG A 98 26.80 20.45 22.29
C ARG A 98 25.85 21.48 21.66
N ILE A 99 25.90 21.67 20.34
CA ILE A 99 24.98 22.56 19.62
C ILE A 99 23.59 21.91 19.56
N LEU A 100 22.58 22.69 19.91
CA LEU A 100 21.17 22.31 19.84
C LEU A 100 20.47 23.14 18.77
N VAL A 101 19.81 22.49 17.82
CA VAL A 101 18.88 23.15 16.89
C VAL A 101 17.58 23.43 17.66
N THR A 102 17.35 24.69 18.00
CA THR A 102 16.19 25.10 18.81
C THR A 102 14.94 25.34 17.97
N SER A 103 15.08 25.58 16.66
CA SER A 103 13.98 25.69 15.71
C SER A 103 14.46 25.41 14.30
N ASN A 104 13.72 24.60 13.54
CA ASN A 104 13.93 24.37 12.11
C ASN A 104 12.56 24.27 11.42
N ASN A 105 12.24 25.23 10.56
CA ASN A 105 11.00 25.27 9.79
C ASN A 105 11.25 25.19 8.27
N VAL A 106 12.43 24.70 7.86
CA VAL A 106 12.82 24.64 6.45
C VAL A 106 11.99 23.58 5.74
N GLU A 107 11.22 24.02 4.73
CA GLU A 107 10.47 23.14 3.83
C GLU A 107 11.21 23.04 2.49
N THR A 108 11.90 21.93 2.24
CA THR A 108 12.70 21.77 1.02
C THR A 108 11.87 21.69 -0.25
N THR A 109 10.55 21.51 -0.15
CA THR A 109 9.64 21.41 -1.30
C THR A 109 9.00 22.73 -1.72
N THR A 110 9.24 23.81 -0.98
CA THR A 110 8.55 25.09 -1.20
C THR A 110 9.57 26.23 -1.36
N ILE A 111 9.44 27.00 -2.44
CA ILE A 111 10.27 28.20 -2.68
C ILE A 111 9.96 29.23 -1.60
N GLY A 112 11.00 29.72 -0.93
CA GLY A 112 10.84 30.65 0.18
C GLY A 112 12.09 30.78 1.03
N SER A 113 12.03 31.68 2.01
CA SER A 113 13.12 31.86 2.97
C SER A 113 12.67 31.38 4.35
N TYR A 114 13.47 30.53 4.95
CA TYR A 114 13.23 29.83 6.20
C TYR A 114 14.32 30.16 7.21
N THR A 115 14.06 29.98 8.51
CA THR A 115 15.01 30.37 9.56
C THR A 115 15.31 29.17 10.47
N VAL A 116 16.60 28.87 10.62
CA VAL A 116 17.06 27.87 11.59
C VAL A 116 17.72 28.58 12.75
N ALA A 117 17.36 28.19 13.98
CA ALA A 117 17.91 28.74 15.21
C ALA A 117 18.70 27.68 15.99
N TYR A 118 19.82 28.09 16.56
CA TYR A 118 20.76 27.26 17.31
C TYR A 118 20.97 27.82 18.71
N SER A 119 21.31 26.95 19.65
CA SER A 119 21.83 27.32 20.98
C SER A 119 22.99 26.41 21.38
N VAL A 120 23.96 26.95 22.12
CA VAL A 120 25.05 26.18 22.73
C VAL A 120 25.31 26.74 24.12
N THR A 121 25.56 25.85 25.09
CA THR A 121 25.85 26.22 26.49
C THR A 121 27.18 25.63 26.90
N ASP A 122 28.06 26.43 27.50
CA ASP A 122 29.37 26.02 28.03
C ASP A 122 29.25 25.25 29.37
N SER A 123 30.37 24.83 29.97
CA SER A 123 30.38 24.11 31.25
C SER A 123 30.08 25.00 32.47
N SER A 124 30.26 26.32 32.33
CA SER A 124 29.92 27.34 33.34
C SER A 124 28.46 27.78 33.31
N GLY A 125 27.69 27.33 32.32
CA GLY A 125 26.26 27.61 32.15
C GLY A 125 25.96 28.88 31.35
N GLN A 126 26.91 29.43 30.59
CA GLN A 126 26.65 30.54 29.67
C GLN A 126 26.11 30.00 28.35
N THR A 127 24.94 30.49 27.95
CA THR A 127 24.25 30.07 26.72
C THR A 127 24.29 31.19 25.69
N ILE A 128 24.67 30.87 24.45
CA ILE A 128 24.51 31.77 23.30
C ILE A 128 23.57 31.17 22.26
N THR A 129 23.00 32.02 21.41
CA THR A 129 22.10 31.63 20.32
C THR A 129 22.52 32.24 19.00
N ALA A 130 22.27 31.57 17.89
CA ALA A 130 22.49 32.08 16.54
C ALA A 130 21.35 31.67 15.60
N THR A 131 21.17 32.40 14.50
CA THR A 131 20.18 32.10 13.46
C THR A 131 20.80 32.17 12.09
N ARG A 132 20.38 31.31 11.15
CA ARG A 132 20.71 31.42 9.71
C ARG A 132 19.46 31.44 8.85
N LEU A 133 19.50 32.19 7.74
CA LEU A 133 18.48 32.17 6.70
C LEU A 133 18.78 31.06 5.68
N VAL A 134 17.77 30.30 5.32
CA VAL A 134 17.85 29.23 4.32
C VAL A 134 16.88 29.58 3.20
N THR A 135 17.38 29.85 2.01
CA THR A 135 16.56 30.25 0.85
C THR A 135 16.40 29.09 -0.12
N MET A 136 15.16 28.63 -0.32
CA MET A 136 14.80 27.66 -1.34
C MET A 136 14.52 28.38 -2.64
N THR A 137 15.27 28.04 -3.69
CA THR A 137 15.15 28.64 -5.02
C THR A 137 14.53 27.66 -6.01
N ALA A 138 13.97 28.20 -7.10
CA ALA A 138 13.54 27.35 -8.21
C ALA A 138 14.74 26.57 -8.80
N LEU A 139 14.46 25.38 -9.32
CA LEU A 139 15.42 24.63 -10.14
C LEU A 139 15.78 25.45 -11.39
N ASP A 140 17.02 25.36 -11.86
CA ASP A 140 17.43 26.03 -13.09
C ASP A 140 16.74 25.34 -14.29
N SER A 141 15.89 26.09 -14.99
CA SER A 141 15.18 25.61 -16.18
C SER A 141 16.10 25.16 -17.33
N SER A 142 17.38 25.52 -17.30
CA SER A 142 18.38 25.05 -18.27
C SER A 142 18.98 23.67 -17.93
N GLU A 143 18.86 23.24 -16.67
CA GLU A 143 19.19 21.87 -16.25
C GLU A 143 18.04 20.89 -16.57
N TYR A 144 16.82 21.42 -16.72
CA TYR A 144 15.63 20.69 -17.13
C TYR A 144 15.01 21.38 -18.36
N PRO A 145 15.61 21.25 -19.56
CA PRO A 145 15.02 21.80 -20.77
C PRO A 145 13.58 21.32 -20.84
N LEU A 146 12.63 22.27 -20.78
CA LEU A 146 11.20 22.03 -20.87
C LEU A 146 10.97 20.94 -21.91
N ALA A 147 10.62 19.78 -21.40
CA ALA A 147 10.43 18.54 -22.13
C ALA A 147 9.77 18.79 -23.50
N GLN A 148 10.58 18.80 -24.57
CA GLN A 148 10.10 18.36 -25.87
C GLN A 148 9.96 16.83 -25.82
N TYR A 149 9.07 16.35 -24.96
CA TYR A 149 8.74 14.94 -24.89
C TYR A 149 7.62 14.65 -25.89
N GLU A 150 8.01 14.43 -27.15
CA GLU A 150 7.27 13.47 -27.99
C GLU A 150 7.63 12.01 -27.64
N SER A 151 8.52 11.78 -26.65
CA SER A 151 8.75 10.47 -26.03
C SER A 151 9.12 10.61 -24.55
N GLY A 152 8.10 10.98 -23.74
CA GLY A 152 8.17 11.07 -22.28
C GLY A 152 8.61 9.78 -21.63
N ILE A 153 9.30 9.90 -20.50
CA ILE A 153 9.67 8.80 -19.60
C ILE A 153 8.55 7.74 -19.61
N ASP A 154 8.92 6.52 -19.97
CA ASP A 154 8.01 5.38 -19.94
C ASP A 154 7.74 5.01 -18.49
N LEU A 155 6.69 5.63 -17.91
CA LEU A 155 6.29 5.43 -16.52
C LEU A 155 5.99 3.96 -16.20
N SER A 156 5.74 3.12 -17.22
CA SER A 156 5.56 1.68 -16.98
C SER A 156 6.83 1.02 -16.43
N LYS A 157 8.01 1.55 -16.75
CA LYS A 157 9.33 1.01 -16.36
C LYS A 157 9.88 1.55 -15.04
N LEU A 158 9.24 2.55 -14.44
CA LEU A 158 9.64 3.04 -13.13
C LEU A 158 9.39 1.98 -12.05
N GLN A 159 10.15 2.03 -10.96
CA GLN A 159 9.87 1.21 -9.78
C GLN A 159 8.51 1.58 -9.19
N ALA A 160 7.85 0.63 -8.53
CA ALA A 160 6.57 0.87 -7.86
C ALA A 160 6.67 2.06 -6.87
N GLU A 161 7.77 2.13 -6.12
CA GLU A 161 8.07 3.24 -5.21
C GLU A 161 8.17 4.59 -5.96
N ASP A 162 8.88 4.63 -7.08
CA ASP A 162 9.02 5.84 -7.90
C ASP A 162 7.70 6.25 -8.56
N LYS A 163 6.88 5.29 -9.00
CA LYS A 163 5.52 5.56 -9.49
C LYS A 163 4.67 6.16 -8.39
N ALA A 164 4.72 5.63 -7.16
CA ALA A 164 3.98 6.16 -6.03
C ALA A 164 4.42 7.61 -5.72
N VAL A 165 5.72 7.90 -5.74
CA VAL A 165 6.27 9.26 -5.59
C VAL A 165 5.77 10.17 -6.71
N PHE A 166 5.80 9.71 -7.96
CA PHE A 166 5.31 10.48 -9.11
C PHE A 166 3.81 10.78 -8.99
N TYR A 167 2.97 9.78 -8.69
CA TYR A 167 1.53 9.96 -8.54
C TYR A 167 1.20 10.89 -7.37
N ALA A 168 1.91 10.78 -6.24
CA ALA A 168 1.76 11.69 -5.11
C ALA A 168 2.13 13.14 -5.50
N ALA A 169 3.22 13.33 -6.24
CA ALA A 169 3.63 14.64 -6.74
C ALA A 169 2.63 15.22 -7.76
N ALA A 170 2.13 14.39 -8.67
CA ALA A 170 1.13 14.76 -9.66
C ALA A 170 -0.20 15.15 -8.98
N GLU A 171 -0.65 14.38 -8.01
CA GLU A 171 -1.84 14.69 -7.21
C GLU A 171 -1.67 16.01 -6.46
N ARG A 172 -0.54 16.20 -5.76
CA ARG A 172 -0.25 17.46 -5.08
C ARG A 172 -0.30 18.64 -6.05
N TYR A 173 0.33 18.52 -7.21
CA TYR A 173 0.28 19.56 -8.23
C TYR A 173 -1.14 19.86 -8.72
N LEU A 174 -1.96 18.82 -8.95
CA LEU A 174 -3.35 18.96 -9.36
C LEU A 174 -4.20 19.64 -8.29
N LEU A 175 -3.98 19.34 -7.01
CA LEU A 175 -4.72 19.91 -5.88
C LEU A 175 -4.27 21.35 -5.57
N ASP A 176 -2.96 21.61 -5.51
CA ASP A 176 -2.40 22.94 -5.23
C ASP A 176 -2.83 23.96 -6.29
N ASN A 177 -2.95 23.54 -7.55
CA ASN A 177 -3.41 24.38 -8.66
C ASN A 177 -4.90 24.23 -8.97
N VAL A 178 -5.59 23.32 -8.29
CA VAL A 178 -7.01 22.96 -8.49
C VAL A 178 -7.33 22.66 -9.97
N TYR A 179 -6.36 22.13 -10.73
CA TYR A 179 -6.55 21.74 -12.14
C TYR A 179 -7.40 20.48 -12.27
N GLY A 180 -7.32 19.61 -11.27
CA GLY A 180 -8.21 18.47 -11.10
C GLY A 180 -9.60 18.86 -10.61
N GLY A 181 -9.92 20.14 -10.40
CA GLY A 181 -11.15 20.56 -9.72
C GLY A 181 -11.09 20.29 -8.21
N VAL A 182 -12.22 20.47 -7.52
CA VAL A 182 -12.33 20.20 -6.07
C VAL A 182 -13.01 18.85 -5.87
N PRO A 183 -12.33 17.81 -5.35
CA PRO A 183 -12.97 16.54 -5.01
C PRO A 183 -13.98 16.75 -3.89
N LEU A 184 -15.13 16.06 -3.98
CA LEU A 184 -16.23 16.19 -3.03
C LEU A 184 -16.45 14.88 -2.27
N TYR A 185 -16.76 13.81 -3.01
CA TYR A 185 -17.10 12.52 -2.44
C TYR A 185 -16.91 11.40 -3.45
N THR A 186 -16.71 10.18 -2.95
CA THR A 186 -16.81 8.95 -3.72
C THR A 186 -18.14 8.26 -3.41
N ARG A 187 -18.69 7.55 -4.41
CA ARG A 187 -19.81 6.64 -4.17
C ARG A 187 -19.32 5.48 -3.32
N ALA A 188 -20.19 4.92 -2.49
CA ALA A 188 -19.85 3.71 -1.77
C ALA A 188 -21.02 2.75 -1.73
N THR A 189 -20.73 1.48 -1.98
CA THR A 189 -21.68 0.39 -1.74
C THR A 189 -21.61 0.04 -0.26
N ARG A 190 -22.77 -0.19 0.36
CA ARG A 190 -22.85 -0.64 1.76
C ARG A 190 -23.10 -2.13 1.78
N VAL A 191 -22.15 -2.87 2.35
CA VAL A 191 -22.24 -4.32 2.51
C VAL A 191 -22.37 -4.62 4.00
N MET A 192 -23.21 -5.58 4.33
CA MET A 192 -23.41 -6.02 5.70
C MET A 192 -23.01 -7.48 5.83
N TYR A 193 -22.27 -7.80 6.89
CA TYR A 193 -21.82 -9.16 7.18
C TYR A 193 -22.63 -9.81 8.31
N ALA A 194 -22.74 -11.13 8.27
CA ALA A 194 -23.38 -11.92 9.32
C ALA A 194 -22.58 -11.81 10.63
N SER A 195 -23.25 -11.94 11.78
CA SER A 195 -22.62 -11.75 13.09
C SER A 195 -21.49 -12.73 13.39
N ARG A 196 -21.45 -13.88 12.73
CA ARG A 196 -20.39 -14.89 12.90
C ARG A 196 -19.13 -14.58 12.09
N VAL A 197 -19.17 -13.63 11.15
CA VAL A 197 -18.04 -13.25 10.30
C VAL A 197 -17.11 -12.30 11.05
N GLN A 198 -15.84 -12.67 11.10
CA GLN A 198 -14.74 -11.82 11.53
C GLN A 198 -13.87 -11.48 10.33
N LEU A 199 -13.99 -10.24 9.84
CA LEU A 199 -13.24 -9.78 8.68
C LEU A 199 -11.72 -9.84 8.92
N PHE A 200 -10.99 -10.26 7.89
CA PHE A 200 -9.54 -10.33 7.92
C PHE A 200 -8.90 -8.94 7.95
N SER A 201 -9.38 -8.05 7.08
CA SER A 201 -8.97 -6.65 7.04
C SER A 201 -10.11 -5.72 7.47
N PRO A 202 -9.83 -4.71 8.32
CA PRO A 202 -10.79 -3.67 8.65
C PRO A 202 -10.93 -2.61 7.54
N GLU A 203 -10.04 -2.60 6.55
CA GLU A 203 -10.01 -1.62 5.46
C GLU A 203 -10.20 -2.31 4.11
N TYR A 204 -10.86 -1.62 3.19
CA TYR A 204 -11.13 -2.17 1.87
C TYR A 204 -9.88 -2.03 0.98
N ASN A 205 -9.31 -3.16 0.59
CA ASN A 205 -8.30 -3.23 -0.47
C ASN A 205 -8.98 -3.37 -1.85
N SER A 206 -8.46 -2.69 -2.88
CA SER A 206 -9.06 -2.67 -4.21
C SER A 206 -8.96 -4.01 -4.95
N VAL A 207 -7.99 -4.85 -4.60
CA VAL A 207 -7.73 -6.18 -5.17
C VAL A 207 -8.34 -7.28 -4.30
N LEU A 208 -8.05 -7.27 -3.00
CA LEU A 208 -8.43 -8.33 -2.06
C LEU A 208 -9.70 -8.05 -1.24
N GLY A 209 -10.32 -6.89 -1.43
CA GLY A 209 -11.49 -6.47 -0.67
C GLY A 209 -11.21 -6.36 0.83
N PHE A 210 -12.14 -6.80 1.67
CA PHE A 210 -11.93 -6.96 3.12
C PHE A 210 -11.22 -8.27 3.48
N GLY A 211 -10.76 -9.03 2.48
CA GLY A 211 -10.19 -10.36 2.66
C GLY A 211 -11.22 -11.40 3.04
N ASP A 212 -12.34 -11.45 2.32
CA ASP A 212 -13.44 -12.39 2.61
C ASP A 212 -12.94 -13.85 2.65
N SER A 213 -12.04 -14.25 1.75
CA SER A 213 -11.42 -15.59 1.73
C SER A 213 -10.53 -15.86 2.94
N PHE A 214 -9.83 -14.84 3.45
CA PHE A 214 -8.95 -14.90 4.61
C PHE A 214 -9.68 -14.68 5.95
N SER A 215 -10.96 -14.29 5.88
CA SER A 215 -11.78 -13.99 7.05
C SER A 215 -12.12 -15.27 7.81
N GLN A 216 -12.62 -15.10 9.04
CA GLN A 216 -12.93 -16.23 9.92
C GLN A 216 -14.41 -16.28 10.29
N LEU A 217 -14.91 -17.50 10.47
CA LEU A 217 -16.22 -17.77 11.06
C LEU A 217 -16.03 -18.21 12.51
N THR A 218 -16.66 -17.47 13.42
CA THR A 218 -16.52 -17.64 14.88
C THR A 218 -17.31 -18.82 15.46
N GLU A 219 -18.27 -19.32 14.70
CA GLU A 219 -19.13 -20.47 15.03
C GLU A 219 -19.09 -21.44 13.84
N ASP A 220 -19.32 -22.74 14.06
CA ASP A 220 -19.40 -23.75 13.00
C ASP A 220 -20.81 -23.82 12.38
N ASP A 221 -20.98 -24.68 11.37
CA ASP A 221 -22.24 -24.76 10.61
C ASP A 221 -23.36 -25.53 11.35
N SER A 222 -23.13 -26.02 12.56
CA SER A 222 -24.10 -26.88 13.28
C SER A 222 -25.42 -26.18 13.63
N GLN A 223 -25.42 -24.84 13.71
CA GLN A 223 -26.60 -24.01 13.96
C GLN A 223 -26.94 -23.10 12.77
N VAL A 224 -26.33 -23.36 11.62
CA VAL A 224 -26.43 -22.53 10.42
C VAL A 224 -27.32 -23.21 9.40
N LEU A 225 -28.31 -22.48 8.88
CA LEU A 225 -29.23 -23.00 7.86
C LEU A 225 -28.53 -23.06 6.50
N MET A 226 -28.22 -24.27 6.05
CA MET A 226 -27.58 -24.54 4.76
C MET A 226 -28.59 -24.66 3.63
N ASP A 227 -29.83 -25.02 3.96
CA ASP A 227 -30.99 -25.04 3.07
C ASP A 227 -32.28 -24.80 3.86
N ILE A 228 -33.44 -24.80 3.20
CA ILE A 228 -34.74 -24.75 3.86
C ILE A 228 -34.86 -25.93 4.84
N ASP A 229 -34.91 -25.58 6.13
CA ASP A 229 -35.00 -26.51 7.27
C ASP A 229 -33.82 -27.49 7.44
N THR A 230 -32.68 -27.27 6.77
CA THR A 230 -31.49 -28.13 6.90
C THR A 230 -30.32 -27.36 7.50
N TYR A 231 -29.83 -27.84 8.64
CA TYR A 231 -28.64 -27.31 9.30
C TYR A 231 -27.35 -27.96 8.77
N GLY A 232 -26.24 -27.24 8.85
CA GLY A 232 -24.93 -27.76 8.50
C GLY A 232 -24.34 -28.67 9.57
N ASN A 233 -23.10 -29.11 9.36
CA ASN A 233 -22.43 -30.06 10.24
C ASN A 233 -21.53 -29.34 11.26
N ALA A 234 -21.29 -30.02 12.39
CA ALA A 234 -20.30 -29.56 13.36
C ALA A 234 -18.88 -29.64 12.79
N ASN A 235 -18.04 -28.65 13.13
CA ASN A 235 -16.67 -28.45 12.61
C ASN A 235 -16.57 -28.15 11.11
N GLU A 236 -17.67 -27.84 10.44
CA GLU A 236 -17.65 -27.25 9.10
C GLU A 236 -17.83 -25.72 9.19
N TYR A 237 -17.19 -25.02 8.28
CA TYR A 237 -17.18 -23.57 8.18
C TYR A 237 -17.44 -23.19 6.72
N THR A 238 -18.69 -22.93 6.36
CA THR A 238 -19.09 -22.68 4.98
C THR A 238 -19.42 -21.20 4.76
N TRP A 239 -18.81 -20.61 3.74
CA TRP A 239 -19.16 -19.26 3.30
C TRP A 239 -20.29 -19.32 2.29
N ARG A 240 -21.45 -18.76 2.63
CA ARG A 240 -22.64 -18.74 1.77
C ARG A 240 -22.83 -17.34 1.21
N SER A 241 -22.92 -17.24 -0.11
CA SER A 241 -23.09 -16.00 -0.84
C SER A 241 -24.16 -16.17 -1.94
N SER A 242 -24.46 -15.07 -2.63
CA SER A 242 -25.44 -15.06 -3.72
C SER A 242 -24.85 -14.47 -4.98
N TYR A 243 -25.27 -15.01 -6.12
CA TYR A 243 -25.03 -14.45 -7.45
C TYR A 243 -26.36 -14.34 -8.21
N ASN A 244 -26.40 -13.52 -9.25
CA ASN A 244 -27.60 -13.32 -10.07
C ASN A 244 -27.60 -14.15 -11.36
N ALA A 245 -26.48 -14.80 -11.68
CA ALA A 245 -26.31 -15.64 -12.86
C ALA A 245 -25.39 -16.83 -12.56
N ASP A 246 -25.73 -17.98 -13.15
CA ASP A 246 -24.90 -19.18 -13.18
C ASP A 246 -23.62 -18.99 -14.02
N PRO A 247 -22.56 -19.80 -13.77
CA PRO A 247 -21.46 -19.92 -14.71
C PRO A 247 -21.95 -20.44 -16.07
N VAL A 248 -21.38 -19.92 -17.16
CA VAL A 248 -21.74 -20.33 -18.52
C VAL A 248 -20.99 -21.60 -18.94
N THR A 249 -19.78 -21.79 -18.43
CA THR A 249 -18.91 -22.95 -18.68
C THR A 249 -18.04 -23.20 -17.45
N LEU A 250 -17.65 -24.45 -17.22
CA LEU A 250 -16.64 -24.81 -16.22
C LEU A 250 -15.26 -25.02 -16.86
N ASN A 251 -15.12 -24.89 -18.18
CA ASN A 251 -13.80 -24.86 -18.80
C ASN A 251 -13.17 -23.49 -18.54
N PRO A 252 -12.10 -23.40 -17.70
CA PRO A 252 -11.51 -22.12 -17.36
C PRO A 252 -10.88 -21.41 -18.55
N TRP A 253 -10.70 -22.05 -19.72
CA TRP A 253 -10.19 -21.45 -20.96
C TRP A 253 -11.27 -20.97 -21.93
N GLU A 254 -12.54 -21.29 -21.72
CA GLU A 254 -13.67 -20.85 -22.55
C GLU A 254 -14.56 -19.77 -21.88
N VAL A 255 -14.25 -19.38 -20.65
CA VAL A 255 -14.87 -18.23 -19.97
C VAL A 255 -14.68 -16.92 -20.73
N GLU A 256 -15.77 -16.18 -21.00
CA GLU A 256 -15.75 -14.87 -21.67
C GLU A 256 -16.37 -13.74 -20.84
N ASP A 257 -16.83 -14.02 -19.61
CA ASP A 257 -17.50 -13.06 -18.75
C ASP A 257 -16.97 -13.09 -17.30
N SER A 258 -17.03 -11.94 -16.63
CA SER A 258 -16.49 -11.77 -15.28
C SER A 258 -17.23 -12.54 -14.19
N THR A 259 -18.48 -12.95 -14.44
CA THR A 259 -19.29 -13.68 -13.45
C THR A 259 -18.83 -15.13 -13.42
N THR A 260 -18.69 -15.76 -14.59
CA THR A 260 -18.16 -17.12 -14.72
C THR A 260 -16.76 -17.25 -14.11
N THR A 261 -15.88 -16.25 -14.29
CA THR A 261 -14.52 -16.24 -13.72
C THR A 261 -14.52 -16.42 -12.19
N GLN A 262 -15.44 -15.77 -11.47
CA GLN A 262 -15.53 -15.87 -10.00
C GLN A 262 -15.80 -17.32 -9.52
N PHE A 263 -16.40 -18.16 -10.36
CA PHE A 263 -16.60 -19.58 -10.07
C PHE A 263 -15.37 -20.42 -10.45
N THR A 264 -14.73 -20.11 -11.59
CA THR A 264 -13.56 -20.88 -12.06
C THR A 264 -12.33 -20.67 -11.19
N ASP A 265 -12.17 -19.47 -10.63
CA ASP A 265 -11.04 -19.10 -9.76
C ASP A 265 -11.00 -19.92 -8.48
N MET A 266 -12.15 -20.44 -8.03
CA MET A 266 -12.22 -21.26 -6.82
C MET A 266 -11.48 -22.60 -6.97
N TYR A 267 -11.45 -23.16 -8.18
CA TYR A 267 -10.89 -24.48 -8.46
C TYR A 267 -9.71 -24.48 -9.44
N SER A 268 -9.33 -23.32 -9.96
CA SER A 268 -8.19 -23.16 -10.86
C SER A 268 -7.10 -22.33 -10.17
N GLY A 269 -5.95 -22.92 -9.90
CA GLY A 269 -4.83 -22.29 -9.21
C GLY A 269 -3.81 -21.64 -10.14
N GLY A 270 -3.27 -20.49 -9.73
CA GLY A 270 -2.19 -19.77 -10.40
C GLY A 270 -0.80 -20.18 -9.93
N LEU A 271 0.24 -19.87 -10.72
CA LEU A 271 1.63 -20.04 -10.26
C LEU A 271 1.96 -19.08 -9.11
N TYR A 272 1.43 -17.86 -9.19
CA TYR A 272 1.48 -16.84 -8.14
C TYR A 272 0.07 -16.41 -7.77
N ASP A 273 -0.09 -15.81 -6.59
CA ASP A 273 -1.37 -15.27 -6.14
C ASP A 273 -1.19 -14.00 -5.30
N PHE A 274 -2.28 -13.25 -5.13
CA PHE A 274 -2.35 -12.07 -4.29
C PHE A 274 -2.57 -12.45 -2.82
N TYR A 275 -1.72 -11.91 -1.95
CA TYR A 275 -1.83 -12.06 -0.50
C TYR A 275 -1.82 -10.69 0.15
N PHE A 276 -2.50 -10.55 1.29
CA PHE A 276 -2.34 -9.33 2.08
C PHE A 276 -0.91 -9.21 2.57
N ASP A 277 -0.39 -7.99 2.54
CA ASP A 277 0.85 -7.65 3.22
C ASP A 277 0.69 -7.70 4.75
N ASP A 278 1.79 -7.50 5.49
CA ASP A 278 1.78 -7.48 6.95
C ASP A 278 0.85 -6.41 7.56
N THR A 279 0.53 -5.35 6.80
CA THR A 279 -0.37 -4.27 7.24
C THR A 279 -1.84 -4.66 7.10
N LYS A 280 -2.15 -5.64 6.25
CA LYS A 280 -3.50 -6.04 5.81
C LYS A 280 -4.27 -4.96 5.06
N THR A 281 -3.59 -3.93 4.60
CA THR A 281 -4.20 -2.84 3.82
C THR A 281 -3.68 -2.80 2.39
N GLY A 282 -2.47 -3.30 2.15
CA GLY A 282 -1.90 -3.58 0.83
C GLY A 282 -1.93 -5.06 0.47
N TYR A 283 -1.24 -5.40 -0.61
CA TYR A 283 -1.05 -6.78 -1.04
C TYR A 283 0.37 -6.99 -1.56
N ASP A 284 0.84 -8.24 -1.46
CA ASP A 284 2.01 -8.77 -2.13
C ASP A 284 1.58 -9.84 -3.15
N ILE A 285 2.40 -10.05 -4.17
CA ILE A 285 2.25 -11.18 -5.08
C ILE A 285 3.28 -12.22 -4.65
N LEU A 286 2.83 -13.39 -4.22
CA LEU A 286 3.72 -14.45 -3.71
C LEU A 286 3.54 -15.74 -4.50
N PRO A 287 4.54 -16.64 -4.50
CA PRO A 287 4.41 -17.98 -5.06
C PRO A 287 3.26 -18.76 -4.40
N SER A 288 2.43 -19.42 -5.22
CA SER A 288 1.43 -20.41 -4.76
C SER A 288 1.77 -21.80 -5.31
N LEU A 289 1.39 -22.11 -6.56
CA LEU A 289 1.81 -23.36 -7.21
C LEU A 289 3.29 -23.31 -7.68
N ALA A 290 3.87 -22.12 -7.83
CA ALA A 290 5.31 -21.96 -7.97
C ALA A 290 6.03 -22.19 -6.64
N LYS A 291 7.26 -22.72 -6.70
CA LYS A 291 8.11 -22.99 -5.53
C LYS A 291 8.80 -21.74 -4.99
N SER A 292 9.04 -20.76 -5.85
CA SER A 292 9.73 -19.50 -5.53
C SER A 292 9.35 -18.42 -6.54
N GLU A 293 9.86 -17.21 -6.31
CA GLU A 293 9.94 -16.17 -7.34
C GLU A 293 10.64 -16.68 -8.61
N PRO A 294 10.35 -16.08 -9.78
CA PRO A 294 10.94 -16.51 -11.03
C PRO A 294 12.44 -16.23 -11.05
N ILE A 295 13.22 -17.16 -11.61
CA ILE A 295 14.68 -17.09 -11.64
C ILE A 295 15.13 -16.60 -13.02
N PRO A 296 15.90 -15.50 -13.12
CA PRO A 296 16.38 -14.99 -14.40
C PRO A 296 17.51 -15.87 -14.94
N ALA A 297 17.44 -16.26 -16.21
CA ALA A 297 18.54 -16.99 -16.87
C ALA A 297 19.62 -16.03 -17.43
N THR A 298 19.23 -14.78 -17.74
CA THR A 298 20.13 -13.67 -18.06
C THR A 298 19.85 -12.49 -17.15
N THR A 299 20.85 -11.69 -16.80
CA THR A 299 20.66 -10.53 -15.90
C THR A 299 21.09 -9.24 -16.58
N THR A 300 20.13 -8.38 -16.88
CA THR A 300 20.35 -6.96 -17.17
C THR A 300 19.91 -6.16 -15.94
N ILE A 301 20.70 -5.20 -15.48
CA ILE A 301 20.33 -4.35 -14.34
C ILE A 301 20.02 -2.95 -14.85
N ILE A 302 18.81 -2.47 -14.58
CA ILE A 302 18.36 -1.11 -14.91
C ILE A 302 17.80 -0.52 -13.63
N ASP A 303 18.38 0.60 -13.18
CA ASP A 303 17.95 1.32 -11.97
C ASP A 303 17.84 0.45 -10.69
N GLY A 304 18.71 -0.56 -10.59
CA GLY A 304 18.77 -1.46 -9.42
C GLY A 304 17.94 -2.74 -9.55
N GLU A 305 17.04 -2.82 -10.54
CA GLU A 305 16.19 -4.00 -10.76
C GLU A 305 16.76 -4.96 -11.81
N ILE A 306 16.41 -6.24 -11.64
CA ILE A 306 16.80 -7.29 -12.56
C ILE A 306 15.75 -7.44 -13.66
N TYR A 307 16.23 -7.29 -14.88
CA TYR A 307 15.50 -7.56 -16.10
C TYR A 307 16.08 -8.79 -16.81
N SER A 308 15.20 -9.58 -17.42
CA SER A 308 15.59 -10.73 -18.23
C SER A 308 14.64 -10.94 -19.39
N LYS A 309 15.17 -11.43 -20.52
CA LYS A 309 14.33 -12.04 -21.55
C LYS A 309 13.98 -13.48 -21.24
N ILE A 310 14.73 -14.14 -20.36
CA ILE A 310 14.54 -15.57 -20.08
C ILE A 310 14.34 -15.76 -18.59
N TRP A 311 13.17 -16.27 -18.21
CA TRP A 311 12.79 -16.53 -16.83
C TRP A 311 12.49 -18.01 -16.62
N ARG A 312 12.78 -18.51 -15.43
CA ARG A 312 12.51 -19.89 -15.02
C ARG A 312 11.57 -19.91 -13.82
N ILE A 313 10.50 -20.67 -13.93
CA ILE A 313 9.53 -20.87 -12.86
C ILE A 313 9.58 -22.34 -12.47
N GLU A 314 10.14 -22.63 -11.30
CA GLU A 314 10.14 -23.97 -10.71
C GLU A 314 8.79 -24.16 -10.01
N LEU A 315 8.09 -25.24 -10.33
CA LEU A 315 6.86 -25.60 -9.65
C LEU A 315 7.18 -26.36 -8.37
N ARG A 316 6.23 -26.39 -7.45
CA ARG A 316 6.37 -27.22 -6.26
C ARG A 316 6.38 -28.71 -6.63
N ASP A 317 7.04 -29.51 -5.79
CA ASP A 317 7.22 -30.95 -6.02
C ASP A 317 6.05 -31.79 -5.48
N ASP A 318 5.10 -31.18 -4.77
CA ASP A 318 4.00 -31.81 -4.04
C ASP A 318 2.61 -31.57 -4.68
N LEU A 319 2.57 -31.03 -5.90
CA LEU A 319 1.33 -30.65 -6.56
C LEU A 319 0.59 -31.86 -7.13
N GLN A 320 -0.72 -31.92 -6.86
CA GLN A 320 -1.60 -32.96 -7.37
C GLN A 320 -2.94 -32.37 -7.83
N TRP A 321 -3.50 -32.96 -8.87
CA TRP A 321 -4.86 -32.66 -9.33
C TRP A 321 -5.91 -33.20 -8.36
N LYS A 322 -6.89 -32.36 -8.02
CA LYS A 322 -8.09 -32.78 -7.27
C LYS A 322 -9.22 -33.08 -8.23
N PHE A 323 -9.63 -34.34 -8.27
CA PHE A 323 -10.81 -34.79 -9.00
C PHE A 323 -12.04 -34.82 -8.09
N HIS A 324 -13.21 -34.58 -8.67
CA HIS A 324 -14.46 -34.84 -7.98
C HIS A 324 -14.57 -36.35 -7.67
N PRO A 325 -15.11 -36.78 -6.51
CA PRO A 325 -15.17 -38.20 -6.12
C PRO A 325 -15.89 -39.12 -7.12
N ASN A 326 -16.73 -38.55 -7.99
CA ASN A 326 -17.47 -39.28 -9.02
C ASN A 326 -16.89 -39.12 -10.44
N THR A 327 -15.76 -38.42 -10.62
CA THR A 327 -15.07 -38.38 -11.92
C THR A 327 -14.58 -39.78 -12.28
N ASP A 328 -14.88 -40.26 -13.49
CA ASP A 328 -14.35 -41.53 -13.98
C ASP A 328 -12.90 -41.36 -14.42
N VAL A 329 -11.97 -41.72 -13.55
CA VAL A 329 -10.53 -41.70 -13.83
C VAL A 329 -10.00 -43.07 -14.24
N SER A 330 -10.86 -44.08 -14.38
CA SER A 330 -10.42 -45.48 -14.55
C SER A 330 -9.75 -45.75 -15.89
N GLY A 331 -10.00 -44.90 -16.90
CA GLY A 331 -9.39 -44.94 -18.22
C GLY A 331 -8.10 -44.13 -18.37
N LEU A 332 -7.77 -43.28 -17.39
CA LEU A 332 -6.65 -42.34 -17.51
C LEU A 332 -5.29 -43.05 -17.34
N PRO A 333 -4.24 -42.63 -18.09
CA PRO A 333 -2.91 -43.21 -17.98
C PRO A 333 -2.24 -42.86 -16.65
N SER A 334 -1.26 -43.66 -16.22
CA SER A 334 -0.52 -43.40 -14.97
C SER A 334 0.12 -42.01 -14.95
N GLY A 335 -0.01 -41.31 -13.83
CA GLY A 335 0.51 -39.94 -13.65
C GLY A 335 -0.54 -38.85 -13.89
N TYR A 336 -1.77 -39.20 -14.26
CA TYR A 336 -2.89 -38.25 -14.42
C TYR A 336 -3.17 -37.43 -13.15
N GLU A 337 -2.77 -37.94 -11.98
CA GLU A 337 -2.92 -37.26 -10.70
C GLU A 337 -1.86 -36.19 -10.42
N ASP A 338 -0.72 -36.24 -11.10
CA ASP A 338 0.40 -35.33 -10.86
C ASP A 338 0.16 -34.02 -11.61
N LEU A 339 0.40 -32.88 -10.95
CA LEU A 339 0.34 -31.56 -11.60
C LEU A 339 1.76 -31.01 -11.70
N ASP A 340 2.25 -30.80 -12.92
CA ASP A 340 3.64 -30.37 -13.14
C ASP A 340 3.80 -29.34 -14.27
N ALA A 341 5.05 -28.96 -14.55
CA ALA A 341 5.38 -27.97 -15.57
C ALA A 341 4.90 -28.37 -16.98
N THR A 342 4.70 -29.66 -17.24
CA THR A 342 4.26 -30.17 -18.54
C THR A 342 2.77 -29.91 -18.78
N ASP A 343 1.93 -29.93 -17.75
CA ASP A 343 0.51 -29.56 -17.84
C ASP A 343 0.35 -28.12 -18.33
N TYR A 344 1.12 -27.18 -17.77
CA TYR A 344 1.11 -25.78 -18.19
C TYR A 344 1.57 -25.62 -19.64
N LEU A 345 2.69 -26.24 -20.00
CA LEU A 345 3.24 -26.15 -21.35
C LEU A 345 2.30 -26.76 -22.39
N TRP A 346 1.67 -27.89 -22.08
CA TRP A 346 0.67 -28.51 -22.93
C TRP A 346 -0.58 -27.61 -23.03
N THR A 347 -1.08 -27.10 -21.90
CA THR A 347 -2.27 -26.24 -21.87
C THR A 347 -2.06 -24.98 -22.70
N TRP A 348 -0.93 -24.28 -22.53
CA TRP A 348 -0.64 -23.07 -23.30
C TRP A 348 -0.43 -23.36 -24.78
N ARG A 349 0.12 -24.53 -25.12
CA ARG A 349 0.17 -24.98 -26.52
C ARG A 349 -1.24 -25.16 -27.08
N GLN A 350 -2.11 -25.89 -26.39
CA GLN A 350 -3.51 -26.07 -26.79
C GLN A 350 -4.21 -24.72 -26.95
N ALA A 351 -4.05 -23.82 -25.98
CA ALA A 351 -4.63 -22.49 -26.01
C ALA A 351 -4.16 -21.64 -27.20
N LEU A 352 -2.89 -21.76 -27.63
CA LEU A 352 -2.39 -21.11 -28.84
C LEU A 352 -2.94 -21.77 -30.12
N GLU A 353 -2.99 -23.10 -30.17
CA GLU A 353 -3.51 -23.86 -31.32
C GLU A 353 -5.03 -23.63 -31.54
N GLN A 354 -5.79 -23.52 -30.45
CA GLN A 354 -7.24 -23.29 -30.44
C GLN A 354 -7.65 -21.81 -30.35
N ALA A 355 -6.68 -20.90 -30.27
CA ALA A 355 -6.88 -19.45 -30.14
C ALA A 355 -7.69 -19.00 -28.90
N TRP A 356 -7.61 -19.74 -27.79
CA TRP A 356 -8.31 -19.45 -26.53
C TRP A 356 -7.87 -18.15 -25.85
N PHE A 357 -6.64 -17.69 -26.09
CA PHE A 357 -6.12 -16.43 -25.54
C PHE A 357 -6.91 -15.17 -25.95
N ARG A 358 -7.76 -15.24 -26.99
CA ARG A 358 -8.57 -14.09 -27.44
C ARG A 358 -9.61 -13.65 -26.41
N SER A 359 -10.09 -14.57 -25.59
CA SER A 359 -11.15 -14.32 -24.61
C SER A 359 -10.59 -14.09 -23.20
N ARG A 360 -9.26 -13.94 -23.05
CA ARG A 360 -8.56 -13.79 -21.77
C ARG A 360 -8.08 -12.37 -21.56
N THR A 361 -8.39 -11.79 -20.39
CA THR A 361 -7.75 -10.55 -19.92
C THR A 361 -6.24 -10.75 -19.85
N GLY A 362 -5.45 -9.90 -20.51
CA GLY A 362 -3.99 -10.06 -20.60
C GLY A 362 -3.52 -11.11 -21.62
N GLY A 363 -4.41 -11.91 -22.21
CA GLY A 363 -4.05 -12.93 -23.22
C GLY A 363 -3.51 -12.34 -24.52
N GLY A 364 -3.95 -11.12 -24.86
CA GLY A 364 -3.36 -10.34 -25.98
C GLY A 364 -1.90 -9.96 -25.73
N ASP A 365 -1.53 -9.65 -24.48
CA ASP A 365 -0.18 -9.29 -24.10
C ASP A 365 0.74 -10.52 -24.11
N PHE A 366 0.23 -11.68 -23.67
CA PHE A 366 0.94 -12.96 -23.75
C PHE A 366 1.40 -13.28 -25.19
N ILE A 367 0.53 -13.02 -26.18
CA ILE A 367 0.80 -13.32 -27.60
C ILE A 367 1.62 -12.23 -28.28
N SER A 368 1.21 -10.96 -28.16
CA SER A 368 1.68 -9.91 -29.06
C SER A 368 3.00 -9.27 -28.66
N GLN A 369 3.32 -9.24 -27.36
CA GLN A 369 4.53 -8.60 -26.82
C GLN A 369 5.14 -9.36 -25.62
N GLY A 370 4.58 -10.52 -25.29
CA GLY A 370 4.99 -11.36 -24.17
C GLY A 370 5.98 -12.42 -24.64
N ILE A 371 5.45 -13.58 -25.01
CA ILE A 371 6.23 -14.77 -25.30
C ILE A 371 6.76 -14.76 -26.72
N LYS A 372 8.05 -15.05 -26.85
CA LYS A 372 8.76 -15.07 -28.13
C LYS A 372 8.10 -16.02 -29.13
N ASN A 373 7.91 -15.56 -30.36
CA ASN A 373 7.30 -16.29 -31.48
C ASN A 373 5.86 -16.81 -31.25
N ALA A 374 5.16 -16.41 -30.18
CA ALA A 374 3.78 -16.86 -29.94
C ALA A 374 2.82 -16.33 -31.04
N PHE A 375 2.96 -15.06 -31.42
CA PHE A 375 2.21 -14.45 -32.52
C PHE A 375 2.50 -15.13 -33.87
N GLU A 376 3.77 -15.40 -34.17
CA GLU A 376 4.22 -16.08 -35.38
C GLU A 376 3.69 -17.53 -35.45
N PHE A 377 3.60 -18.22 -34.32
CA PHE A 377 3.04 -19.57 -34.25
C PHE A 377 1.56 -19.58 -34.62
N ILE A 378 0.75 -18.69 -34.05
CA ILE A 378 -0.68 -18.57 -34.39
C ILE A 378 -0.89 -18.21 -35.86
N ASN A 379 0.01 -17.40 -36.44
CA ASN A 379 -0.04 -17.03 -37.86
C ASN A 379 0.59 -18.07 -38.81
N GLY A 380 1.10 -19.19 -38.28
CA GLY A 380 1.70 -20.27 -39.06
C GLY A 380 3.07 -19.94 -39.65
N THR A 381 3.75 -18.91 -39.16
CA THR A 381 5.11 -18.50 -39.60
C THR A 381 6.22 -18.99 -38.67
N ALA A 382 5.88 -19.58 -37.52
CA ALA A 382 6.79 -20.28 -36.62
C ALA A 382 6.24 -21.67 -36.23
N THR A 383 7.13 -22.56 -35.80
CA THR A 383 6.79 -23.87 -35.24
C THR A 383 6.80 -23.83 -33.71
N TRP A 384 6.13 -24.78 -33.05
CA TRP A 384 6.08 -24.85 -31.58
C TRP A 384 7.47 -24.79 -30.92
N ASN A 385 8.47 -25.48 -31.48
CA ASN A 385 9.83 -25.49 -30.94
C ASN A 385 10.55 -24.13 -31.01
N GLN A 386 10.01 -23.18 -31.77
CA GLN A 386 10.51 -21.80 -31.84
C GLN A 386 9.81 -20.88 -30.85
N VAL A 387 8.65 -21.27 -30.31
CA VAL A 387 7.94 -20.53 -29.27
C VAL A 387 8.79 -20.52 -27.99
N GLY A 388 8.78 -19.40 -27.28
CA GLY A 388 9.52 -19.19 -26.05
C GLY A 388 9.00 -19.95 -24.83
N LEU A 389 8.45 -21.16 -25.00
CA LEU A 389 7.88 -21.99 -23.95
C LEU A 389 8.49 -23.39 -23.99
N ARG A 390 9.13 -23.82 -22.92
CA ARG A 390 9.77 -25.15 -22.81
C ARG A 390 10.07 -25.50 -21.37
N LEU A 391 10.43 -26.77 -21.13
CA LEU A 391 11.09 -27.15 -19.89
C LEU A 391 12.52 -26.61 -19.86
N ALA A 392 12.96 -26.12 -18.70
CA ALA A 392 14.34 -25.70 -18.50
C ALA A 392 15.28 -26.90 -18.66
N ALA A 393 16.43 -26.68 -19.30
CA ALA A 393 17.37 -27.75 -19.63
C ALA A 393 17.84 -28.52 -18.37
N GLY A 394 17.69 -29.84 -18.39
CA GLY A 394 18.10 -30.72 -17.28
C GLY A 394 17.12 -30.79 -16.11
N THR A 395 15.92 -30.23 -16.26
CA THR A 395 14.84 -30.27 -15.27
C THR A 395 13.63 -31.03 -15.80
N THR A 396 12.74 -31.45 -14.90
CA THR A 396 11.44 -32.06 -15.24
C THR A 396 10.26 -31.20 -14.80
N ASN A 397 10.46 -30.29 -13.83
CA ASN A 397 9.40 -29.50 -13.20
C ASN A 397 9.71 -27.99 -13.16
N THR A 398 10.37 -27.48 -14.21
CA THR A 398 10.71 -26.06 -14.32
C THR A 398 10.39 -25.55 -15.71
N ILE A 399 9.49 -24.57 -15.76
CA ILE A 399 9.12 -23.86 -16.99
C ILE A 399 10.22 -22.84 -17.30
N GLU A 400 10.68 -22.79 -18.54
CA GLU A 400 11.50 -21.71 -19.08
C GLU A 400 10.68 -20.89 -20.08
N LEU A 401 10.58 -19.60 -19.80
CA LEU A 401 9.88 -18.59 -20.58
C LEU A 401 10.91 -17.72 -21.28
N GLU A 402 10.81 -17.55 -22.60
CA GLU A 402 11.59 -16.58 -23.37
C GLU A 402 10.64 -15.52 -23.94
N TYR A 403 10.90 -14.26 -23.60
CA TYR A 403 10.12 -13.09 -24.01
C TYR A 403 10.75 -12.37 -25.23
N GLU A 404 9.94 -11.65 -26.00
CA GLU A 404 10.45 -10.77 -27.07
C GLU A 404 11.27 -9.61 -26.51
N ASP A 405 10.78 -9.00 -25.43
CA ASP A 405 11.41 -7.89 -24.70
C ASP A 405 11.81 -8.29 -23.29
N GLU A 406 12.71 -7.50 -22.68
CA GLU A 406 13.12 -7.70 -21.30
C GLU A 406 11.95 -7.45 -20.33
N LYS A 407 11.79 -8.34 -19.35
CA LYS A 407 10.79 -8.27 -18.27
C LYS A 407 11.47 -8.26 -16.91
N SER A 408 10.90 -7.52 -15.96
CA SER A 408 11.22 -7.60 -14.54
C SER A 408 10.60 -8.85 -13.89
N ALA A 409 11.09 -9.25 -12.71
CA ALA A 409 10.49 -10.35 -11.94
C ALA A 409 9.01 -10.08 -11.62
N PHE A 410 8.69 -8.84 -11.22
CA PHE A 410 7.33 -8.41 -10.93
C PHE A 410 6.38 -8.59 -12.12
N GLU A 411 6.78 -8.15 -13.32
CA GLU A 411 5.96 -8.33 -14.53
C GLU A 411 5.69 -9.81 -14.83
N VAL A 412 6.67 -10.69 -14.60
CA VAL A 412 6.50 -12.13 -14.76
C VAL A 412 5.53 -12.66 -13.72
N MET A 413 5.73 -12.35 -12.44
CA MET A 413 4.83 -12.82 -11.38
C MET A 413 3.40 -12.34 -11.61
N TYR A 414 3.21 -11.05 -11.89
CA TYR A 414 1.91 -10.45 -12.18
C TYR A 414 1.21 -11.13 -13.37
N ALA A 415 1.95 -11.45 -14.44
CA ALA A 415 1.38 -12.12 -15.61
C ALA A 415 0.85 -13.54 -15.33
N PHE A 416 1.38 -14.23 -14.31
CA PHE A 416 0.95 -15.57 -13.90
C PHE A 416 0.27 -15.57 -12.52
N THR A 417 -0.27 -14.41 -12.10
CA THR A 417 -1.05 -14.27 -10.88
C THR A 417 -2.50 -14.68 -11.13
N GLY A 418 -3.06 -15.48 -10.21
CA GLY A 418 -4.42 -15.98 -10.33
C GLY A 418 -4.60 -17.03 -11.43
N SER A 419 -5.86 -17.35 -11.72
CA SER A 419 -6.25 -18.52 -12.53
C SER A 419 -6.19 -18.32 -14.05
N VAL A 420 -5.91 -17.11 -14.54
CA VAL A 420 -6.13 -16.73 -15.95
C VAL A 420 -5.34 -17.59 -16.93
N LEU A 421 -4.14 -18.02 -16.52
CA LEU A 421 -3.24 -18.89 -17.28
C LEU A 421 -3.08 -20.27 -16.63
N ALA A 422 -4.06 -20.68 -15.81
CA ALA A 422 -4.05 -21.94 -15.08
C ALA A 422 -3.96 -23.15 -16.03
N PRO A 423 -3.31 -24.23 -15.59
CA PRO A 423 -3.25 -25.46 -16.37
C PRO A 423 -4.63 -26.12 -16.39
N ILE A 424 -4.86 -27.02 -17.34
CA ILE A 424 -5.91 -28.03 -17.25
C ILE A 424 -5.26 -29.42 -17.37
N ASN A 425 -5.89 -30.43 -16.80
CA ASN A 425 -5.39 -31.80 -16.85
C ASN A 425 -5.49 -32.35 -18.27
N GLN A 426 -4.35 -32.67 -18.89
CA GLN A 426 -4.28 -33.13 -20.28
C GLN A 426 -5.10 -34.41 -20.48
N GLU A 427 -4.89 -35.40 -19.61
CA GLU A 427 -5.46 -36.73 -19.75
C GLU A 427 -6.99 -36.69 -19.71
N LEU A 428 -7.56 -35.96 -18.75
CA LEU A 428 -9.01 -35.81 -18.63
C LEU A 428 -9.59 -35.02 -19.81
N PHE A 429 -8.91 -33.95 -20.25
CA PHE A 429 -9.36 -33.17 -21.40
C PHE A 429 -9.38 -34.01 -22.69
N GLU A 430 -8.34 -34.81 -22.93
CA GLU A 430 -8.25 -35.67 -24.11
C GLU A 430 -9.26 -36.84 -24.08
N ASP A 431 -9.59 -37.37 -22.89
CA ASP A 431 -10.60 -38.44 -22.72
C ASP A 431 -12.03 -37.92 -22.98
N LEU A 432 -12.35 -36.74 -22.45
CA LEU A 432 -13.70 -36.16 -22.57
C LEU A 432 -13.94 -35.41 -23.88
N GLY A 433 -12.92 -34.76 -24.44
CA GLY A 433 -13.06 -33.90 -25.61
C GLY A 433 -14.09 -32.78 -25.40
N ASP A 434 -15.13 -32.73 -26.24
CA ASP A 434 -16.18 -31.71 -26.19
C ASP A 434 -17.02 -31.76 -24.88
N ASP A 435 -16.97 -32.86 -24.14
CA ASP A 435 -17.68 -33.03 -22.87
C ASP A 435 -16.90 -32.46 -21.65
N TYR A 436 -15.68 -31.94 -21.86
CA TYR A 436 -14.90 -31.29 -20.79
C TYR A 436 -15.56 -29.98 -20.32
N GLY A 437 -15.63 -29.76 -19.00
CA GLY A 437 -16.15 -28.51 -18.43
C GLY A 437 -17.67 -28.34 -18.45
N GLN A 438 -18.44 -29.42 -18.64
CA GLN A 438 -19.91 -29.41 -18.65
C GLN A 438 -20.53 -29.52 -17.25
N ASP A 439 -19.87 -30.24 -16.34
CA ASP A 439 -20.33 -30.47 -14.98
C ASP A 439 -19.16 -30.73 -14.00
N PRO A 440 -19.39 -30.78 -12.67
CA PRO A 440 -18.32 -30.95 -11.68
C PRO A 440 -17.45 -32.21 -11.85
N THR A 441 -17.96 -33.26 -12.51
CA THR A 441 -17.21 -34.50 -12.76
C THR A 441 -16.31 -34.42 -13.99
N SER A 442 -16.48 -33.40 -14.83
CA SER A 442 -15.80 -33.21 -16.12
C SER A 442 -14.61 -32.24 -16.06
N ILE A 443 -14.12 -31.93 -14.86
CA ILE A 443 -13.00 -31.02 -14.62
C ILE A 443 -12.03 -31.60 -13.57
N ALA A 444 -10.75 -31.23 -13.68
CA ALA A 444 -9.74 -31.44 -12.65
C ALA A 444 -9.40 -30.10 -12.01
N CYS A 445 -9.19 -30.07 -10.69
CA CYS A 445 -9.04 -28.85 -9.92
C CYS A 445 -7.59 -28.69 -9.43
N SER A 446 -7.00 -27.52 -9.65
CA SER A 446 -5.68 -27.11 -9.16
C SER A 446 -5.74 -26.03 -8.08
N GLY A 447 -6.92 -25.45 -7.84
CA GLY A 447 -7.12 -24.40 -6.84
C GLY A 447 -7.40 -24.92 -5.43
N THR A 448 -7.61 -23.98 -4.50
CA THR A 448 -7.84 -24.24 -3.07
C THR A 448 -9.14 -24.99 -2.77
N TYR A 449 -10.10 -24.98 -3.70
CA TYR A 449 -11.37 -25.68 -3.58
C TYR A 449 -11.64 -26.53 -4.82
N TYR A 450 -12.55 -27.49 -4.71
CA TYR A 450 -13.09 -28.22 -5.85
C TYR A 450 -14.60 -28.07 -5.88
N LEU A 451 -15.16 -28.06 -7.11
CA LEU A 451 -16.60 -27.97 -7.31
C LEU A 451 -17.25 -29.30 -6.92
N ASP A 452 -18.17 -29.27 -5.95
CA ASP A 452 -18.82 -30.47 -5.40
C ASP A 452 -20.16 -30.75 -6.09
N SER A 453 -21.00 -29.73 -6.24
CA SER A 453 -22.28 -29.88 -6.94
C SER A 453 -22.76 -28.57 -7.53
N TRP A 454 -23.50 -28.67 -8.63
CA TRP A 454 -24.13 -27.54 -9.29
C TRP A 454 -25.53 -27.94 -9.76
N THR A 455 -26.54 -27.28 -9.19
CA THR A 455 -27.92 -27.33 -9.64
C THR A 455 -28.23 -26.00 -10.32
N TYR A 456 -28.33 -26.04 -11.65
CA TYR A 456 -28.51 -24.86 -12.49
C TYR A 456 -29.66 -23.97 -12.02
N GLY A 457 -29.39 -22.67 -11.82
CA GLY A 457 -30.36 -21.68 -11.39
C GLY A 457 -30.77 -21.74 -9.92
N ASP A 458 -30.12 -22.59 -9.12
CA ASP A 458 -30.45 -22.80 -7.71
C ASP A 458 -29.22 -22.65 -6.80
N LEU A 459 -28.32 -23.64 -6.84
CA LEU A 459 -27.23 -23.77 -5.88
C LEU A 459 -25.98 -24.36 -6.52
N LEU A 460 -24.84 -23.75 -6.22
CA LEU A 460 -23.52 -24.23 -6.56
C LEU A 460 -22.68 -24.35 -5.29
N THR A 461 -21.99 -25.48 -5.09
CA THR A 461 -21.25 -25.76 -3.86
C THR A 461 -19.82 -26.19 -4.13
N TYR A 462 -18.91 -25.76 -3.25
CA TYR A 462 -17.51 -26.11 -3.25
C TYR A 462 -17.11 -26.78 -1.96
N LYS A 463 -16.09 -27.64 -2.03
CA LYS A 463 -15.42 -28.21 -0.86
C LYS A 463 -13.92 -27.94 -0.93
N LYS A 464 -13.29 -27.82 0.24
CA LYS A 464 -11.86 -27.58 0.35
C LYS A 464 -11.07 -28.68 -0.38
N ASN A 465 -10.08 -28.26 -1.17
CA ASN A 465 -9.10 -29.14 -1.76
C ASN A 465 -7.98 -29.39 -0.74
N ASP A 466 -8.00 -30.58 -0.13
CA ASP A 466 -7.00 -31.04 0.82
C ASP A 466 -5.65 -31.42 0.20
N LEU A 467 -5.54 -31.37 -1.12
CA LEU A 467 -4.28 -31.56 -1.86
C LEU A 467 -3.60 -30.22 -2.19
N HIS A 468 -4.30 -29.09 -2.02
CA HIS A 468 -3.72 -27.78 -2.32
C HIS A 468 -2.65 -27.43 -1.26
N PRO A 469 -1.43 -27.01 -1.65
CA PRO A 469 -0.36 -26.71 -0.69
C PRO A 469 -0.73 -25.61 0.31
N ASP A 470 -1.54 -24.67 -0.13
CA ASP A 470 -1.94 -23.49 0.65
C ASP A 470 -3.27 -23.68 1.41
N GLN A 471 -3.82 -24.90 1.48
CA GLN A 471 -5.14 -25.16 2.07
C GLN A 471 -5.32 -24.66 3.52
N ASP A 472 -4.23 -24.63 4.29
CA ASP A 472 -4.23 -24.30 5.71
C ASP A 472 -4.31 -22.79 5.95
N MET A 473 -4.09 -21.98 4.92
CA MET A 473 -4.27 -20.52 5.00
C MET A 473 -5.73 -20.11 5.15
N TYR A 474 -6.65 -20.95 4.69
CA TYR A 474 -8.08 -20.63 4.63
C TYR A 474 -8.85 -21.44 5.67
N GLN A 475 -9.73 -20.82 6.46
CA GLN A 475 -10.52 -21.55 7.46
C GLN A 475 -11.61 -22.41 6.80
N TYR A 476 -12.23 -21.90 5.72
CA TYR A 476 -13.49 -22.44 5.24
C TYR A 476 -13.37 -23.85 4.67
N THR A 477 -14.28 -24.73 5.07
CA THR A 477 -14.36 -26.11 4.56
C THR A 477 -15.10 -26.19 3.23
N GLY A 478 -15.85 -25.15 2.86
CA GLY A 478 -16.56 -25.07 1.60
C GLY A 478 -17.22 -23.71 1.34
N TYR A 479 -17.86 -23.59 0.18
CA TYR A 479 -18.67 -22.44 -0.21
C TYR A 479 -20.03 -22.89 -0.73
N GLN A 480 -21.03 -22.03 -0.57
CA GLN A 480 -22.35 -22.18 -1.20
C GLN A 480 -22.76 -20.90 -1.90
N TYR A 481 -23.06 -20.99 -3.18
CA TYR A 481 -23.45 -19.88 -4.02
C TYR A 481 -24.88 -20.10 -4.51
N ARG A 482 -25.80 -19.26 -4.02
CA ARG A 482 -27.23 -19.29 -4.36
C ARG A 482 -27.52 -18.34 -5.51
N PHE A 483 -28.28 -18.78 -6.50
CA PHE A 483 -28.64 -17.94 -7.63
C PHE A 483 -29.95 -17.20 -7.37
N ILE A 484 -29.85 -15.94 -6.95
CA ILE A 484 -30.98 -15.09 -6.53
C ILE A 484 -30.93 -13.80 -7.33
N ASN A 485 -32.09 -13.43 -7.91
CA ASN A 485 -32.24 -12.20 -8.66
C ASN A 485 -32.97 -11.14 -7.83
N GLY A 486 -32.39 -9.94 -7.77
CA GLY A 486 -32.96 -8.79 -7.09
C GLY A 486 -32.31 -8.52 -5.74
N ILE A 487 -31.90 -7.26 -5.53
CA ILE A 487 -31.17 -6.86 -4.32
C ILE A 487 -32.02 -6.96 -3.06
N ASP A 488 -33.33 -6.72 -3.16
CA ASP A 488 -34.25 -6.79 -2.02
C ASP A 488 -34.45 -8.25 -1.57
N GLU A 489 -34.57 -9.17 -2.53
CA GLU A 489 -34.66 -10.61 -2.29
C GLU A 489 -33.35 -11.15 -1.67
N ILE A 490 -32.20 -10.80 -2.24
CA ILE A 490 -30.88 -11.16 -1.68
C ILE A 490 -30.73 -10.65 -0.25
N PHE A 491 -31.12 -9.41 0.02
CA PHE A 491 -31.03 -8.86 1.37
C PHE A 491 -31.99 -9.53 2.35
N ALA A 492 -33.19 -9.95 1.91
CA ALA A 492 -34.10 -10.74 2.72
C ALA A 492 -33.55 -12.13 3.08
N GLU A 493 -32.82 -12.78 2.16
CA GLU A 493 -32.11 -14.04 2.43
C GLU A 493 -31.00 -13.88 3.47
N PHE A 494 -30.25 -12.77 3.40
CA PHE A 494 -29.29 -12.38 4.41
C PHE A 494 -29.93 -12.13 5.78
N GLU A 495 -31.02 -11.36 5.85
CA GLU A 495 -31.77 -11.11 7.09
C GLU A 495 -32.33 -12.41 7.69
N ALA A 496 -32.65 -13.39 6.85
CA ALA A 496 -33.07 -14.73 7.27
C ALA A 496 -31.92 -15.65 7.70
N GLY A 497 -30.68 -15.17 7.70
CA GLY A 497 -29.49 -15.89 8.17
C GLY A 497 -28.94 -16.92 7.17
N ARG A 498 -29.31 -16.82 5.88
CA ARG A 498 -28.91 -17.77 4.83
C ARG A 498 -27.69 -17.36 4.00
N LEU A 499 -27.16 -16.14 4.23
CA LEU A 499 -25.97 -15.61 3.58
C LEU A 499 -25.01 -15.01 4.62
N GLU A 500 -23.70 -15.08 4.34
CA GLU A 500 -22.63 -14.51 5.19
C GLU A 500 -22.48 -13.01 4.95
N ASN A 501 -22.87 -12.50 3.78
CA ASN A 501 -22.89 -11.09 3.48
C ASN A 501 -23.99 -10.74 2.47
N SER A 502 -24.35 -9.46 2.41
CA SER A 502 -25.20 -8.91 1.35
C SER A 502 -25.02 -7.41 1.19
N THR A 503 -25.20 -6.92 -0.04
CA THR A 503 -25.32 -5.48 -0.28
C THR A 503 -26.67 -4.98 0.25
N ILE A 504 -26.63 -3.90 1.03
CA ILE A 504 -27.84 -3.27 1.56
C ILE A 504 -28.56 -2.50 0.42
N PRO A 505 -29.86 -2.74 0.17
CA PRO A 505 -30.64 -1.96 -0.79
C PRO A 505 -30.58 -0.46 -0.48
N ASN A 506 -30.40 0.37 -1.51
CA ASN A 506 -30.27 1.84 -1.34
C ASN A 506 -31.39 2.47 -0.50
N ALA A 507 -32.63 1.97 -0.64
CA ALA A 507 -33.78 2.46 0.12
C ALA A 507 -33.69 2.18 1.63
N ARG A 508 -32.90 1.17 2.03
CA ARG A 508 -32.77 0.69 3.41
C ARG A 508 -31.42 1.01 4.05
N VAL A 509 -30.47 1.61 3.33
CA VAL A 509 -29.12 1.93 3.86
C VAL A 509 -29.20 2.67 5.21
N LEU A 510 -30.13 3.61 5.36
CA LEU A 510 -30.27 4.38 6.61
C LEU A 510 -30.70 3.54 7.83
N GLU A 511 -31.31 2.38 7.61
CA GLU A 511 -31.71 1.44 8.67
C GLU A 511 -30.47 0.74 9.27
N PHE A 512 -29.44 0.50 8.45
CA PHE A 512 -28.31 -0.37 8.80
C PHE A 512 -26.97 0.33 8.87
N VAL A 513 -26.82 1.57 8.37
CA VAL A 513 -25.53 2.28 8.29
C VAL A 513 -24.82 2.45 9.65
N SER A 514 -25.53 2.40 10.77
CA SER A 514 -24.95 2.46 12.11
C SER A 514 -24.66 1.09 12.74
N ASP A 515 -25.03 -0.01 12.09
CA ASP A 515 -24.71 -1.36 12.55
C ASP A 515 -23.20 -1.61 12.37
N PRO A 516 -22.48 -2.08 13.40
CA PRO A 516 -21.03 -2.31 13.31
C PRO A 516 -20.64 -3.40 12.29
N ARG A 517 -21.60 -4.21 11.82
CA ARG A 517 -21.38 -5.21 10.76
C ARG A 517 -21.47 -4.62 9.36
N THR A 518 -21.87 -3.36 9.23
CA THR A 518 -21.98 -2.66 7.96
C THR A 518 -20.68 -1.96 7.64
N VAL A 519 -20.12 -2.28 6.47
CA VAL A 519 -18.90 -1.68 5.95
C VAL A 519 -19.15 -0.99 4.62
N ALA A 520 -18.19 -0.17 4.22
CA ALA A 520 -18.26 0.66 3.03
C ALA A 520 -17.24 0.19 2.00
N ILE A 521 -17.72 -0.17 0.80
CA ILE A 521 -16.87 -0.41 -0.35
C ILE A 521 -16.79 0.89 -1.16
N PRO A 522 -15.66 1.61 -1.15
CA PRO A 522 -15.50 2.83 -1.93
C PRO A 522 -15.52 2.53 -3.43
N SER A 523 -16.13 3.41 -4.21
CA SER A 523 -16.03 3.38 -5.66
C SER A 523 -14.65 3.87 -6.11
N SER A 524 -14.16 3.30 -7.21
CA SER A 524 -12.97 3.77 -7.92
C SER A 524 -13.15 5.13 -8.61
N SER A 525 -14.33 5.76 -8.51
CA SER A 525 -14.66 7.05 -9.11
C SER A 525 -14.90 8.16 -8.08
N ILE A 526 -14.41 9.36 -8.38
CA ILE A 526 -14.60 10.55 -7.53
C ILE A 526 -15.55 11.53 -8.22
N VAL A 527 -16.49 12.07 -7.45
CA VAL A 527 -17.27 13.24 -7.84
C VAL A 527 -16.51 14.49 -7.41
N ARG A 528 -16.31 15.39 -8.38
CA ARG A 528 -15.58 16.65 -8.20
C ARG A 528 -16.37 17.84 -8.74
N LEU A 529 -16.14 19.00 -8.16
CA LEU A 529 -16.54 20.29 -8.72
C LEU A 529 -15.49 20.72 -9.75
N ASN A 530 -15.89 20.81 -11.01
CA ASN A 530 -15.06 21.35 -12.09
C ASN A 530 -15.30 22.85 -12.28
N PHE A 531 -14.29 23.52 -12.85
CA PHE A 531 -14.30 24.96 -13.07
C PHE A 531 -14.12 25.27 -14.55
N ASN A 532 -14.95 26.19 -15.05
CA ASN A 532 -14.65 26.89 -16.30
C ASN A 532 -13.53 27.89 -16.02
N MET A 533 -12.30 27.57 -16.44
CA MET A 533 -11.10 28.34 -16.12
C MET A 533 -10.67 29.33 -17.21
N PHE A 534 -11.44 29.47 -18.31
CA PHE A 534 -11.07 30.36 -19.41
C PHE A 534 -10.93 31.82 -18.97
N GLY A 535 -11.72 32.24 -17.98
CA GLY A 535 -11.70 33.59 -17.40
C GLY A 535 -12.29 34.68 -18.31
N THR A 536 -12.11 34.57 -19.64
CA THR A 536 -12.68 35.46 -20.65
C THR A 536 -13.21 34.67 -21.84
N GLU A 537 -14.20 35.22 -22.54
CA GLU A 537 -14.72 34.63 -23.79
C GLU A 537 -13.63 34.51 -24.85
N GLU A 538 -12.71 35.49 -24.95
CA GLU A 538 -11.58 35.47 -25.88
C GLU A 538 -10.67 34.24 -25.69
N ASN A 539 -10.33 33.91 -24.44
CA ASN A 539 -9.52 32.73 -24.14
C ASN A 539 -10.26 31.42 -24.48
N ARG A 540 -11.58 31.41 -24.25
CA ARG A 540 -12.45 30.27 -24.59
C ARG A 540 -12.54 30.09 -26.11
N ASP A 541 -12.78 31.16 -26.85
CA ASP A 541 -12.90 31.16 -28.31
C ASP A 541 -11.59 30.70 -28.96
N ALA A 542 -10.45 31.21 -28.48
CA ALA A 542 -9.12 30.78 -28.94
C ALA A 542 -8.86 29.28 -28.67
N TYR A 543 -9.34 28.76 -27.54
CA TYR A 543 -9.24 27.33 -27.25
C TYR A 543 -10.11 26.49 -28.21
N ILE A 544 -11.36 26.89 -28.46
CA ILE A 544 -12.25 26.23 -29.43
C ILE A 544 -11.62 26.22 -30.83
N GLU A 545 -11.05 27.34 -31.26
CA GLU A 545 -10.40 27.45 -32.58
C GLU A 545 -9.22 26.46 -32.73
N THR A 546 -8.45 26.27 -31.67
CA THR A 546 -7.29 25.36 -31.66
C THR A 546 -7.65 23.91 -31.33
N HIS A 547 -8.86 23.66 -30.79
CA HIS A 547 -9.36 22.35 -30.39
C HIS A 547 -10.80 22.16 -30.91
N PRO A 548 -10.99 22.07 -32.24
CA PRO A 548 -12.32 21.99 -32.85
C PRO A 548 -13.10 20.71 -32.46
N ASP A 549 -12.40 19.69 -31.98
CA ASP A 549 -12.98 18.44 -31.47
C ASP A 549 -13.40 18.53 -29.98
N SER A 550 -13.07 19.64 -29.30
CA SER A 550 -13.62 19.90 -27.97
C SER A 550 -15.12 20.18 -28.12
N ASN A 551 -15.99 19.46 -27.42
CA ASN A 551 -17.45 19.68 -27.43
C ASN A 551 -17.86 21.02 -26.75
N LEU A 552 -16.99 22.02 -26.79
CA LEU A 552 -17.16 23.35 -26.24
C LEU A 552 -17.69 24.27 -27.34
N ASP A 553 -18.60 25.15 -26.95
CA ASP A 553 -19.17 26.15 -27.85
C ASP A 553 -19.32 27.50 -27.14
N GLU A 554 -19.86 28.48 -27.86
CA GLU A 554 -20.03 29.84 -27.37
C GLU A 554 -20.96 29.95 -26.14
N THR A 555 -21.78 28.93 -25.85
CA THR A 555 -22.69 28.91 -24.68
C THR A 555 -21.98 28.65 -23.35
N TRP A 556 -20.71 28.23 -23.38
CA TRP A 556 -19.86 28.06 -22.20
C TRP A 556 -19.30 29.40 -21.71
N ILE A 557 -20.16 30.24 -21.14
CA ILE A 557 -19.81 31.60 -20.69
C ILE A 557 -18.79 31.52 -19.54
N PRO A 558 -17.57 32.07 -19.70
CA PRO A 558 -16.56 32.07 -18.64
C PRO A 558 -16.89 33.09 -17.54
N GLU A 559 -16.68 32.68 -16.29
CA GLU A 559 -16.79 33.55 -15.13
C GLU A 559 -15.38 33.89 -14.62
N PRO A 560 -14.94 35.16 -14.66
CA PRO A 560 -13.56 35.54 -14.31
C PRO A 560 -13.12 35.09 -12.91
N ILE A 561 -14.05 35.05 -11.94
CA ILE A 561 -13.73 34.60 -10.58
C ILE A 561 -13.30 33.13 -10.52
N LEU A 562 -13.76 32.29 -11.45
CA LEU A 562 -13.42 30.87 -11.50
C LEU A 562 -12.01 30.60 -12.03
N SER A 563 -11.40 31.55 -12.77
CA SER A 563 -9.98 31.43 -13.15
C SER A 563 -9.04 31.80 -12.00
N TYR A 564 -9.53 32.53 -10.99
CA TYR A 564 -8.72 32.99 -9.86
C TYR A 564 -8.37 31.84 -8.91
N LEU A 565 -7.10 31.42 -8.91
CA LEU A 565 -6.63 30.27 -8.14
C LEU A 565 -6.94 30.36 -6.63
N PRO A 566 -6.69 31.47 -5.91
CA PRO A 566 -7.00 31.54 -4.48
C PRO A 566 -8.49 31.35 -4.17
N PHE A 567 -9.40 31.75 -5.07
CA PHE A 567 -10.82 31.48 -4.89
C PHE A 567 -11.13 29.98 -5.02
N ARG A 568 -10.56 29.30 -6.03
CA ARG A 568 -10.71 27.85 -6.19
C ARG A 568 -10.12 27.07 -5.01
N GLN A 569 -8.96 27.50 -4.50
CA GLN A 569 -8.37 26.94 -3.28
C GLN A 569 -9.28 27.18 -2.06
N ALA A 570 -9.88 28.36 -1.93
CA ALA A 570 -10.84 28.63 -0.87
C ALA A 570 -12.07 27.71 -0.94
N LEU A 571 -12.54 27.36 -2.15
CA LEU A 571 -13.59 26.34 -2.31
C LEU A 571 -13.11 24.94 -1.90
N TYR A 572 -11.86 24.56 -2.20
CA TYR A 572 -11.30 23.29 -1.76
C TYR A 572 -11.33 23.15 -0.22
N TYR A 573 -10.88 24.18 0.50
CA TYR A 573 -10.82 24.18 1.96
C TYR A 573 -12.16 24.49 2.64
N GLY A 574 -13.06 25.20 1.96
CA GLY A 574 -14.33 25.68 2.53
C GLY A 574 -15.48 24.67 2.52
N ILE A 575 -15.33 23.54 1.83
CA ILE A 575 -16.38 22.51 1.75
C ILE A 575 -16.22 21.50 2.88
N ASP A 576 -17.22 21.42 3.76
CA ASP A 576 -17.37 20.33 4.73
C ASP A 576 -17.88 19.06 4.02
N ARG A 577 -16.91 18.25 3.58
CA ARG A 577 -17.17 17.01 2.86
C ARG A 577 -17.79 15.95 3.74
N TYR A 578 -17.44 15.93 5.03
CA TYR A 578 -17.99 14.95 5.96
C TYR A 578 -19.48 15.21 6.15
N TYR A 579 -19.86 16.46 6.42
CA TYR A 579 -21.26 16.84 6.51
C TYR A 579 -22.02 16.49 5.21
N ALA A 580 -21.47 16.85 4.05
CA ALA A 580 -22.14 16.59 2.76
C ALA A 580 -22.30 15.09 2.45
N ALA A 581 -21.24 14.31 2.60
CA ALA A 581 -21.21 12.90 2.20
C ALA A 581 -21.81 11.97 3.27
N VAL A 582 -21.48 12.21 4.54
CA VAL A 582 -21.79 11.31 5.65
C VAL A 582 -23.03 11.75 6.40
N GLU A 583 -23.19 13.03 6.74
CA GLU A 583 -24.37 13.47 7.53
C GLU A 583 -25.61 13.71 6.67
N LEU A 584 -25.45 14.35 5.51
CA LEU A 584 -26.53 14.71 4.61
C LEU A 584 -26.88 13.57 3.66
N ALA A 585 -25.92 13.08 2.87
CA ALA A 585 -26.18 12.04 1.87
C ALA A 585 -26.19 10.62 2.46
N LYS A 586 -25.34 10.34 3.45
CA LYS A 586 -25.20 9.05 4.19
C LYS A 586 -24.76 7.84 3.36
N THR A 587 -24.87 7.91 2.04
CA THR A 587 -24.51 6.86 1.07
C THR A 587 -23.17 7.10 0.38
N TYR A 588 -22.48 8.19 0.73
CA TYR A 588 -21.19 8.56 0.14
C TYR A 588 -20.07 8.54 1.19
N LEU A 589 -18.83 8.61 0.71
CA LEU A 589 -17.64 8.81 1.54
C LEU A 589 -16.97 10.12 1.12
N PRO A 590 -16.44 10.92 2.07
CA PRO A 590 -15.74 12.16 1.74
C PRO A 590 -14.47 11.85 0.93
N ALA A 591 -14.21 12.65 -0.11
CA ALA A 591 -13.02 12.48 -0.96
C ALA A 591 -12.18 13.76 -0.95
N HIS A 592 -10.90 13.62 -0.62
CA HIS A 592 -9.94 14.73 -0.56
C HIS A 592 -8.90 14.68 -1.69
N THR A 593 -8.77 13.52 -2.33
CA THR A 593 -7.86 13.25 -3.44
C THR A 593 -8.62 13.25 -4.77
N ILE A 594 -7.89 13.39 -5.88
CA ILE A 594 -8.38 13.18 -7.24
C ILE A 594 -8.12 11.74 -7.68
N LEU A 595 -7.00 11.16 -7.23
CA LEU A 595 -6.68 9.75 -7.45
C LEU A 595 -7.32 8.90 -6.35
N THR A 596 -7.90 7.77 -6.72
CA THR A 596 -8.43 6.79 -5.77
C THR A 596 -7.35 5.76 -5.43
N SER A 597 -7.55 5.01 -4.35
CA SER A 597 -6.73 3.84 -4.00
C SER A 597 -6.86 2.67 -4.99
N ALA A 598 -7.50 2.86 -6.15
CA ALA A 598 -7.45 1.90 -7.24
C ALA A 598 -6.21 2.10 -8.14
N PHE A 599 -5.49 3.21 -7.99
CA PHE A 599 -4.26 3.52 -8.73
C PHE A 599 -2.98 3.23 -7.93
N PHE A 600 -3.13 2.78 -6.69
CA PHE A 600 -2.08 2.44 -5.73
C PHE A 600 -2.43 1.06 -5.17
#